data_AF-A0A433SIH1-F1
#
_entry.id   AF-A0A433SIH1-F1
#
_cell.length_a   1.000
_cell.length_b   1.000
_cell.length_c   1.000
_cell.angle_alpha   90.00
_cell.angle_beta   90.00
_cell.angle_gamma   90.00
#
_symmetry.space_group_name_H-M   'P 1'
#
loop_
_entity.id
_entity.type
_entity.pdbx_description
1 polymer ?
#
loop_
_entity_poly.entity_id
_entity_poly.type
_entity_poly.pdbx_seq_one_letter_code
_entity_poly.pdbx_strand_id
1 'polypeptide(L)'
;MKFDDILAQQTGEFGPYQARVYVLACLPLLTQAIMSILPVFTLASLRHRCAIPGLPNDTYAVQSERHQQLINASIPWEKDGDGWARSSCYMYRPGNNITWGPQV
;
A
#
# COMPACT_ATOMS: atom_id res chain seq x y z
N MET A 1 -41.97 -17.06 -2.00
CA MET A 1 -40.64 -17.70 -2.00
C MET A 1 -40.83 -19.22 -1.97
N LYS A 2 -41.36 -19.80 -3.06
CA LYS A 2 -41.85 -21.21 -3.06
C LYS A 2 -40.72 -22.25 -3.14
N PHE A 3 -39.50 -21.83 -3.50
CA PHE A 3 -38.34 -22.72 -3.62
C PHE A 3 -37.65 -22.99 -2.28
N ASP A 4 -37.60 -22.00 -1.37
CA ASP A 4 -37.00 -22.18 -0.03
C ASP A 4 -37.77 -23.21 0.81
N ASP A 5 -39.11 -23.21 0.73
CA ASP A 5 -39.95 -24.19 1.42
C ASP A 5 -39.70 -25.64 0.94
N ILE A 6 -39.45 -25.83 -0.35
CA ILE A 6 -39.18 -27.15 -0.94
C ILE A 6 -37.79 -27.66 -0.52
N LEU A 7 -36.81 -26.76 -0.43
CA LEU A 7 -35.45 -27.08 0.03
C LEU A 7 -35.41 -27.42 1.51
N ALA A 8 -36.16 -26.68 2.34
CA ALA A 8 -36.29 -26.97 3.77
C ALA A 8 -36.96 -28.33 4.02
N GLN A 9 -37.99 -28.67 3.23
CA GLN A 9 -38.75 -29.91 3.39
C GLN A 9 -38.03 -31.18 2.92
N GLN A 10 -37.14 -31.07 1.90
CA GLN A 10 -36.41 -32.22 1.34
C GLN A 10 -35.01 -32.41 1.94
N THR A 11 -34.34 -31.33 2.35
CA THR A 11 -32.91 -31.34 2.74
C THR A 11 -32.70 -31.11 4.24
N GLY A 12 -33.72 -30.64 4.97
CA GLY A 12 -33.61 -30.15 6.35
C GLY A 12 -33.03 -28.72 6.42
N GLU A 13 -33.37 -27.97 7.47
CA GLU A 13 -32.77 -26.66 7.76
C GLU A 13 -31.24 -26.73 7.86
N PHE A 14 -30.57 -25.58 7.72
CA PHE A 14 -29.11 -25.46 7.82
C PHE A 14 -28.59 -26.08 9.13
N GLY A 15 -28.05 -27.30 9.04
CA GLY A 15 -27.64 -28.05 10.21
C GLY A 15 -26.42 -27.43 10.90
N PRO A 16 -26.20 -27.67 12.20
CA PRO A 16 -25.04 -27.14 12.92
C PRO A 16 -23.70 -27.60 12.31
N TYR A 17 -23.68 -28.77 11.66
CA TYR A 17 -22.52 -29.27 10.93
C TYR A 17 -22.25 -28.47 9.64
N GLN A 18 -23.28 -28.19 8.84
CA GLN A 18 -23.17 -27.38 7.62
C GLN A 18 -22.72 -25.96 7.95
N ALA A 19 -23.23 -25.37 9.03
CA ALA A 19 -22.79 -24.06 9.51
C ALA A 19 -21.30 -24.07 9.90
N ARG A 20 -20.82 -25.09 10.63
CA ARG A 20 -19.40 -25.22 10.99
C ARG A 20 -18.50 -25.36 9.76
N VAL A 21 -18.88 -26.21 8.81
CA VAL A 21 -18.12 -26.41 7.56
C VAL A 21 -18.10 -25.12 6.73
N TYR A 22 -19.21 -24.40 6.65
CA TYR A 22 -19.29 -23.12 5.95
C TYR A 22 -18.39 -22.05 6.58
N VAL A 23 -18.39 -21.96 7.92
CA VAL A 23 -17.48 -21.05 8.66
C VAL A 23 -16.02 -21.44 8.42
N LEU A 24 -15.68 -22.73 8.49
CA LEU A 24 -14.32 -23.22 8.22
C LEU A 24 -13.88 -22.93 6.78
N ALA A 25 -14.80 -23.00 5.81
CA ALA A 25 -14.53 -22.64 4.41
C ALA A 25 -14.38 -21.13 4.21
N CYS A 26 -15.03 -20.30 5.03
CA CYS A 26 -14.94 -18.85 4.98
C CYS A 26 -13.59 -18.32 5.51
N LEU A 27 -13.02 -18.96 6.54
CA LEU A 27 -11.74 -18.56 7.13
C LEU A 27 -10.59 -18.38 6.10
N PRO A 28 -10.28 -19.35 5.22
CA PRO A 28 -9.23 -19.18 4.22
C PRO A 28 -9.54 -18.07 3.21
N LEU A 29 -10.82 -17.90 2.83
CA LEU A 29 -11.24 -16.84 1.91
C LEU A 29 -10.99 -15.44 2.51
N LEU A 30 -11.29 -15.26 3.80
CA LEU A 30 -11.01 -14.01 4.51
C LEU A 30 -9.50 -13.74 4.59
N THR A 31 -8.70 -14.77 4.90
CA THR A 31 -7.24 -14.61 4.93
C THR A 31 -6.67 -14.24 3.56
N GLN A 32 -7.18 -14.85 2.49
CA GLN A 32 -6.76 -14.54 1.12
C GLN A 32 -7.14 -13.10 0.73
N ALA A 33 -8.34 -12.65 1.09
CA ALA A 33 -8.79 -11.29 0.84
C ALA A 33 -7.86 -10.27 1.54
N ILE A 34 -7.52 -10.48 2.81
CA ILE A 34 -6.60 -9.60 3.54
C ILE A 34 -5.23 -9.58 2.87
N MET A 35 -4.68 -10.74 2.54
CA MET A 35 -3.37 -10.84 1.89
C MET A 35 -3.34 -10.18 0.51
N SER A 36 -4.46 -10.17 -0.23
CA SER A 36 -4.54 -9.49 -1.52
C SER A 36 -4.54 -7.95 -1.42
N ILE A 37 -4.93 -7.39 -0.27
CA ILE A 37 -5.01 -5.94 -0.03
C ILE A 37 -3.67 -5.40 0.51
N LEU A 38 -2.93 -6.19 1.29
CA LEU A 38 -1.64 -5.77 1.88
C LEU A 38 -0.65 -5.14 0.88
N PRO A 39 -0.46 -5.68 -0.34
CA PRO A 39 0.48 -5.13 -1.30
C PRO A 39 0.21 -3.67 -1.69
N VAL A 40 -1.05 -3.22 -1.65
CA VAL A 40 -1.41 -1.84 -1.96
C VAL A 40 -0.72 -0.86 -1.02
N PHE A 41 -0.49 -1.27 0.23
CA PHE A 41 0.18 -0.44 1.23
C PHE A 41 1.69 -0.67 1.28
N THR A 42 2.15 -1.91 1.05
CA THR A 42 3.57 -2.26 1.19
C THR A 42 4.40 -2.03 -0.06
N LEU A 43 3.78 -2.09 -1.26
CA LEU A 43 4.48 -1.89 -2.54
C LEU A 43 4.30 -0.47 -3.09
N ALA A 44 3.48 0.36 -2.45
CA ALA A 44 3.36 1.76 -2.85
C ALA A 44 4.66 2.51 -2.56
N SER A 45 5.35 2.92 -3.63
CA SER A 45 6.43 3.90 -3.52
C SER A 45 5.84 5.26 -3.21
N LEU A 46 6.07 5.76 -1.99
CA LEU A 46 5.72 7.12 -1.62
C LEU A 46 6.78 8.08 -2.16
N ARG A 47 6.33 9.26 -2.59
CA ARG A 47 7.25 10.35 -2.95
C ARG A 47 8.10 10.69 -1.72
N HIS A 48 9.39 10.59 -1.86
CA HIS A 48 10.36 10.80 -0.79
C HIS A 48 11.42 11.79 -1.24
N ARG A 49 12.06 12.42 -0.26
CA ARG A 49 13.21 13.30 -0.47
C ARG A 49 14.26 13.02 0.60
N CYS A 50 15.49 13.41 0.32
CA CYS A 50 16.55 13.36 1.31
C CYS A 50 16.25 14.32 2.47
N ALA A 51 16.55 13.91 3.70
CA ALA A 51 16.46 14.77 4.86
C ALA A 51 17.56 15.85 4.80
N ILE A 52 17.20 17.11 5.07
CA ILE A 52 18.15 18.22 5.06
C ILE A 52 19.05 18.14 6.31
N PRO A 53 20.38 18.07 6.17
CA PRO A 53 21.28 17.96 7.32
C PRO A 53 21.19 19.21 8.20
N GLY A 54 21.00 19.00 9.51
CA GLY A 54 20.93 20.08 10.50
C GLY A 54 19.53 20.67 10.73
N LEU A 55 18.50 20.19 10.02
CA LEU A 55 17.11 20.57 10.28
C LEU A 55 16.40 19.49 11.12
N PRO A 56 16.10 19.72 12.41
CA PRO A 56 15.30 18.78 13.18
C PRO A 56 13.85 18.77 12.67
N ASN A 57 13.24 17.59 12.60
CA ASN A 57 11.86 17.36 12.14
C ASN A 57 11.57 17.71 10.66
N ASP A 58 12.53 17.49 9.76
CA ASP A 58 12.28 17.56 8.32
C ASP A 58 11.34 16.42 7.87
N THR A 59 10.09 16.77 7.58
CA THR A 59 9.06 15.86 7.04
C THR A 59 8.79 16.20 5.58
N TYR A 60 8.42 15.23 4.73
CA TYR A 60 8.08 15.48 3.31
C TYR A 60 7.04 16.61 3.09
N ALA A 61 6.10 16.83 4.01
CA ALA A 61 5.19 17.98 3.92
C ALA A 61 5.91 19.31 4.21
N VAL A 62 5.59 20.35 3.44
CA VAL A 62 6.07 21.71 3.72
C VAL A 62 5.35 22.22 4.97
N GLN A 63 6.12 22.49 6.03
CA GLN A 63 5.57 22.91 7.33
C GLN A 63 5.47 24.44 7.48
N SER A 64 6.32 25.20 6.79
CA SER A 64 6.38 26.66 6.86
C SER A 64 7.01 27.25 5.60
N GLU A 65 6.85 28.56 5.39
CA GLU A 65 7.50 29.26 4.28
C GLU A 65 9.03 29.20 4.35
N ARG A 66 9.60 29.33 5.55
CA ARG A 66 11.05 29.14 5.78
C ARG A 66 11.50 27.74 5.39
N HIS A 67 10.70 26.73 5.73
CA HIS A 67 10.99 25.34 5.35
C HIS A 67 10.96 25.18 3.82
N GLN A 68 10.00 25.80 3.14
CA GLN A 68 9.93 25.80 1.67
C GLN A 68 11.18 26.43 1.04
N GLN A 69 11.66 27.57 1.56
CA GLN A 69 12.87 28.22 1.08
C GLN A 69 14.11 27.33 1.26
N LEU A 70 14.22 26.67 2.42
CA LEU A 70 15.31 25.72 2.69
C LEU A 70 15.26 24.52 1.74
N ILE A 71 14.08 23.96 1.48
CA ILE A 71 13.90 22.88 0.50
C ILE A 71 14.33 23.36 -0.89
N ASN A 72 13.89 24.55 -1.32
CA ASN A 72 14.26 25.13 -2.62
C ASN A 72 15.78 25.35 -2.77
N ALA A 73 16.45 25.75 -1.69
CA ALA A 73 17.89 26.02 -1.71
C ALA A 73 18.75 24.74 -1.63
N SER A 74 18.25 23.68 -0.99
CA SER A 74 19.03 22.45 -0.73
C SER A 74 18.78 21.34 -1.75
N ILE A 75 17.57 21.23 -2.31
CA ILE A 75 17.17 20.09 -3.13
C ILE A 75 16.91 20.55 -4.57
N PRO A 76 17.77 20.18 -5.54
CA PRO A 76 17.60 20.57 -6.92
C PRO A 76 16.40 19.87 -7.58
N TRP A 77 15.91 20.47 -8.67
CA TRP A 77 14.95 19.86 -9.58
C TRP A 77 15.67 18.95 -10.57
N GLU A 78 15.12 17.77 -10.77
CA GLU A 78 15.60 16.77 -11.71
C GLU A 78 14.50 16.47 -12.74
N LYS A 79 14.92 16.12 -13.96
CA LYS A 79 13.99 15.81 -15.04
C LYS A 79 13.50 14.38 -14.86
N ASP A 80 12.21 14.22 -14.64
CA ASP A 80 11.56 12.94 -14.41
C ASP A 80 10.55 12.69 -15.55
N GLY A 81 11.00 11.96 -16.57
CA GLY A 81 10.26 11.79 -17.83
C GLY A 81 9.99 13.14 -18.53
N ASP A 82 8.71 13.47 -18.70
CA ASP A 82 8.23 14.74 -19.28
C ASP A 82 8.00 15.85 -18.23
N GLY A 83 8.19 15.54 -16.94
CA GLY A 83 7.97 16.46 -15.82
C GLY A 83 9.26 16.89 -15.10
N TRP A 84 9.10 17.85 -14.19
CA TRP A 84 10.14 18.25 -13.25
C TRP A 84 9.73 17.78 -11.85
N ALA A 85 10.58 16.96 -11.24
CA ALA A 85 10.42 16.52 -9.85
C ALA A 85 11.59 17.00 -9.02
N ARG A 86 11.43 17.04 -7.69
CA ARG A 86 12.58 17.22 -6.80
C ARG A 86 13.42 15.96 -6.80
N SER A 87 14.73 16.13 -6.79
CA SER A 87 15.67 15.01 -6.62
C SER A 87 15.31 14.22 -5.36
N SER A 88 15.25 12.90 -5.52
CA SER A 88 14.96 11.95 -4.46
C SER A 88 16.21 11.15 -4.11
N CYS A 89 16.28 10.65 -2.88
CA CYS A 89 17.41 9.83 -2.45
C CYS A 89 17.36 8.45 -3.10
N TYR A 90 18.52 7.90 -3.46
CA TYR A 90 18.59 6.53 -3.97
C TYR A 90 18.24 5.53 -2.88
N MET A 91 17.29 4.64 -3.16
CA MET A 91 17.03 3.47 -2.32
C MET A 91 17.54 2.21 -3.01
N TYR A 92 17.79 1.18 -2.22
CA TYR A 92 18.18 -0.12 -2.75
C TYR A 92 17.04 -0.70 -3.57
N ARG A 93 17.29 -1.01 -4.85
CA ARG A 93 16.33 -1.67 -5.71
C ARG A 93 16.73 -3.15 -5.86
N PRO A 94 15.97 -4.10 -5.27
CA PRO A 94 16.26 -5.51 -5.45
C PRO A 94 16.04 -5.88 -6.92
N GLY A 95 17.09 -6.33 -7.59
CA GLY A 95 17.10 -6.77 -8.99
C GLY A 95 18.27 -7.70 -9.25
N ASN A 96 18.36 -8.24 -10.47
CA ASN A 96 19.39 -9.22 -10.86
C ASN A 96 20.81 -8.64 -10.75
N ASN A 97 20.93 -7.32 -10.81
CA ASN A 97 22.12 -6.54 -10.46
C ASN A 97 21.78 -5.53 -9.36
N ILE A 98 22.74 -5.30 -8.45
CA ILE A 98 22.66 -4.23 -7.45
C ILE A 98 22.58 -2.88 -8.16
N THR A 99 21.40 -2.26 -8.14
CA THR A 99 21.19 -0.93 -8.71
C THR A 99 20.61 0.00 -7.65
N TRP A 100 21.15 1.21 -7.63
CA TRP A 100 20.68 2.31 -6.81
C TRP A 100 19.93 3.26 -7.73
N GLY A 101 18.65 3.49 -7.45
CA GLY A 101 17.77 4.29 -8.31
C GLY A 101 16.71 5.03 -7.50
N PRO A 102 16.22 6.18 -7.97
CA PRO A 102 15.00 6.77 -7.44
C PRO A 102 13.84 5.79 -7.71
N GLN A 103 12.94 5.61 -6.74
CA GLN A 103 11.71 4.86 -6.98
C GLN A 103 10.70 5.75 -7.71
N VAL A 104 10.59 5.55 -9.03
CA VAL A 104 9.52 6.11 -9.88
C VAL A 104 8.19 5.45 -9.52
#